data_AF-A0A944PH55-F1
#
_entry.id   AF-A0A944PH55-F1
#
_cell.length_a   1.000
_cell.length_b   1.000
_cell.length_c   1.000
_cell.angle_alpha   90.00
_cell.angle_beta   90.00
_cell.angle_gamma   90.00
#
_symmetry.space_group_name_H-M   'P 1'
#
loop_
_entity.id
_entity.type
_entity.pdbx_description
1 polymer ?
#
loop_
_entity_poly.entity_id
_entity_poly.type
_entity_poly.pdbx_seq_one_letter_code
_entity_poly.pdbx_strand_id
1 'polypeptide(L)'
;MAETSWWNRGGPQPPAQPTQAPAAQDLPPRVVRSRSELEKLRDDALASQALPPGDARMIWVSPDGVASALEAIIHTTRWLLGEREWAPISRELYPYPDLPVPLIRTHAEDAIFGYKWTDTSEWYAGGVKRTVQWATSADEERPIFE
;
A
#
# COMPACT_ATOMS: atom_id res chain seq x y z
N MET A 1 7.32 -26.59 -63.47
CA MET A 1 7.53 -25.13 -63.52
C MET A 1 6.15 -24.50 -63.34
N ALA A 2 5.80 -23.75 -62.30
CA ALA A 2 6.53 -23.13 -61.19
C ALA A 2 5.65 -23.14 -59.92
N GLU A 3 6.30 -23.23 -58.76
CA GLU A 3 5.74 -23.05 -57.43
C GLU A 3 5.36 -21.58 -57.19
N THR A 4 4.25 -21.30 -56.50
CA THR A 4 4.14 -20.04 -55.74
C THR A 4 3.19 -20.19 -54.54
N SER A 5 3.74 -20.80 -53.47
CA SER A 5 3.60 -20.44 -52.06
C SER A 5 2.72 -19.23 -51.69
N TRP A 6 1.65 -19.46 -50.90
CA TRP A 6 0.61 -18.47 -50.54
C TRP A 6 0.84 -17.75 -49.20
N TRP A 7 2.05 -17.82 -48.64
CA TRP A 7 2.35 -17.36 -47.26
C TRP A 7 2.61 -15.85 -47.10
N ASN A 8 2.44 -15.03 -48.15
CA ASN A 8 2.74 -13.59 -48.08
C ASN A 8 1.55 -12.74 -48.48
N ARG A 9 0.72 -12.36 -47.50
CA ARG A 9 0.02 -11.07 -47.55
C ARG A 9 -0.13 -10.53 -46.13
N GLY A 10 0.94 -9.89 -45.66
CA GLY A 10 0.86 -8.94 -44.56
C GLY A 10 -0.10 -7.83 -44.93
N GLY A 11 -1.30 -7.87 -44.35
CA GLY A 11 -2.21 -6.72 -44.34
C GLY A 11 -1.73 -5.72 -43.28
N PRO A 12 -1.99 -4.41 -43.46
CA PRO A 12 -1.67 -3.42 -42.45
C PRO A 12 -2.41 -3.76 -41.15
N GLN A 13 -1.62 -4.10 -40.14
CA GLN A 13 -2.09 -4.32 -38.78
C GLN A 13 -2.74 -3.01 -38.31
N PRO A 14 -4.00 -3.01 -37.82
CA PRO A 14 -4.57 -1.80 -37.24
C PRO A 14 -3.63 -1.33 -36.12
N PRO A 15 -3.39 -0.01 -35.98
CA PRO A 15 -2.55 0.49 -34.90
C PRO A 15 -3.09 -0.09 -33.60
N ALA A 16 -2.23 -0.79 -32.87
CA ALA A 16 -2.57 -1.29 -31.54
C ALA A 16 -3.10 -0.10 -30.75
N GLN A 17 -4.41 -0.12 -30.44
CA GLN A 17 -4.97 0.83 -29.50
C GLN A 17 -4.11 0.74 -28.25
N PRO A 18 -3.61 1.88 -27.72
CA PRO A 18 -2.99 1.86 -26.41
C PRO A 18 -4.02 1.24 -25.48
N THR A 19 -3.71 0.07 -24.91
CA THR A 19 -4.46 -0.49 -23.79
C THR A 19 -4.52 0.64 -22.78
N GLN A 20 -5.70 1.26 -22.62
CA GLN A 20 -5.90 2.25 -21.57
C GLN A 20 -5.49 1.55 -20.29
N ALA A 21 -4.42 2.04 -19.65
CA ALA A 21 -4.13 1.68 -18.29
C ALA A 21 -5.45 1.83 -17.51
N PRO A 22 -5.81 0.86 -16.64
CA PRO A 22 -7.02 0.96 -15.84
C PRO A 22 -7.11 2.38 -15.28
N ALA A 23 -8.23 3.07 -15.53
CA ALA A 23 -8.41 4.43 -15.04
C ALA A 23 -8.00 4.45 -13.58
N ALA A 24 -7.08 5.35 -13.22
CA ALA A 24 -6.57 5.40 -11.87
C ALA A 24 -7.77 5.58 -10.93
N GLN A 25 -8.17 4.51 -10.24
CA GLN A 25 -9.36 4.58 -9.37
C GLN A 25 -9.13 5.68 -8.33
N ASP A 26 -10.16 6.44 -8.00
CA ASP A 26 -10.02 7.50 -7.00
C ASP A 26 -9.50 6.91 -5.68
N LEU A 27 -8.66 7.66 -4.97
CA LEU A 27 -8.20 7.28 -3.64
C LEU A 27 -9.35 7.43 -2.63
N PRO A 28 -9.29 6.69 -1.51
CA PRO A 28 -10.31 6.80 -0.48
C PRO A 28 -10.54 8.23 -0.01
N PRO A 29 -11.78 8.62 0.30
CA PRO A 29 -12.07 9.94 0.85
C PRO A 29 -11.19 10.24 2.06
N ARG A 30 -10.71 11.50 2.17
CA ARG A 30 -9.80 12.00 3.22
C ARG A 30 -8.34 11.59 3.10
N VAL A 31 -7.98 10.72 2.15
CA VAL A 31 -6.57 10.53 1.79
C VAL A 31 -6.11 11.79 1.06
N VAL A 32 -5.14 12.50 1.63
CA VAL A 32 -4.60 13.76 1.07
C VAL A 32 -3.32 13.55 0.28
N ARG A 33 -2.68 12.39 0.44
CA ARG A 33 -1.50 11.99 -0.34
C ARG A 33 -1.90 11.55 -1.73
N SER A 34 -1.04 11.84 -2.70
CA SER A 34 -1.19 11.33 -4.06
C SER A 34 -0.97 9.81 -4.11
N ARG A 35 -1.51 9.18 -5.16
CA ARG A 35 -1.29 7.76 -5.41
C ARG A 35 0.20 7.43 -5.51
N SER A 36 0.98 8.25 -6.21
CA SER A 36 2.42 8.04 -6.36
C SER A 36 3.19 8.15 -5.03
N GLU A 37 2.75 9.00 -4.10
CA GLU A 37 3.33 9.03 -2.75
C GLU A 37 3.07 7.73 -1.97
N LEU A 38 1.85 7.18 -2.07
CA LEU A 38 1.49 5.91 -1.44
C LEU A 38 2.25 4.73 -2.06
N GLU A 39 2.35 4.68 -3.39
CA GLU A 39 3.14 3.69 -4.13
C GLU A 39 4.62 3.76 -3.72
N LYS A 40 5.19 4.97 -3.66
CA LYS A 40 6.56 5.17 -3.20
C LYS A 40 6.76 4.69 -1.77
N LEU A 41 5.81 4.96 -0.86
CA LEU A 41 5.92 4.45 0.52
C LEU A 41 5.86 2.92 0.59
N ARG A 42 5.00 2.28 -0.20
CA ARG A 42 4.96 0.82 -0.29
C ARG A 42 6.30 0.27 -0.78
N ASP A 43 6.84 0.85 -1.84
CA ASP A 43 8.06 0.37 -2.48
C ASP A 43 9.30 0.59 -1.59
N ASP A 44 9.38 1.72 -0.89
CA ASP A 44 10.42 1.98 0.11
C ASP A 44 10.31 1.02 1.30
N ALA A 45 9.09 0.70 1.75
CA ALA A 45 8.88 -0.29 2.80
C ALA A 45 9.32 -1.69 2.36
N LEU A 46 9.00 -2.09 1.12
CA LEU A 46 9.46 -3.36 0.54
C LEU A 46 10.98 -3.42 0.42
N ALA A 47 11.62 -2.34 -0.06
CA ALA A 47 13.07 -2.25 -0.14
C ALA A 47 13.73 -2.35 1.25
N SER A 48 13.12 -1.74 2.27
CA SER A 48 13.60 -1.77 3.66
C SER A 48 13.53 -3.15 4.29
N GLN A 49 12.67 -4.06 3.82
CA GLN A 49 12.61 -5.43 4.34
C GLN A 49 13.90 -6.24 4.06
N ALA A 50 14.69 -5.84 3.06
CA ALA A 50 15.97 -6.48 2.76
C ALA A 50 17.13 -5.94 3.60
N LEU A 51 16.90 -4.87 4.37
CA LEU A 51 17.93 -4.22 5.18
C LEU A 51 17.97 -4.81 6.61
N PRO A 52 19.13 -4.76 7.28
CA PRO A 52 19.19 -4.99 8.72
C PRO A 52 18.25 -4.05 9.49
N PRO A 53 17.61 -4.49 10.59
CA PRO A 53 16.64 -3.65 11.31
C PRO A 53 17.17 -2.30 11.79
N GLY A 54 18.47 -2.20 12.13
CA GLY A 54 19.10 -0.94 12.52
C GLY A 54 19.29 0.06 11.37
N ASP A 55 19.21 -0.41 10.12
CA ASP A 55 19.37 0.41 8.92
C ASP A 55 18.02 0.88 8.35
N ALA A 56 16.91 0.28 8.80
CA ALA A 56 15.57 0.79 8.51
C ALA A 56 15.39 2.13 9.24
N ARG A 57 15.26 3.23 8.48
CA ARG A 57 15.11 4.58 9.03
C ARG A 57 13.71 4.78 9.63
N MET A 58 13.47 4.13 10.77
CA MET A 58 12.20 4.12 11.50
C MET A 58 12.46 4.44 12.98
N ILE A 59 12.80 5.69 13.28
CA ILE A 59 13.24 6.15 14.62
C ILE A 59 12.23 5.91 15.76
N TRP A 60 10.99 5.59 15.42
CA TRP A 60 9.90 5.38 16.36
C TRP A 60 9.67 3.91 16.73
N VAL A 61 10.34 2.98 16.06
CA VAL A 61 10.18 1.54 16.25
C VAL A 61 11.46 0.97 16.86
N SER A 62 11.33 0.09 17.84
CA SER A 62 12.47 -0.67 18.35
C SER A 62 12.96 -1.65 17.25
N PRO A 63 14.26 -1.99 17.17
CA PRO A 63 14.80 -2.87 16.13
C PRO A 63 14.07 -4.22 15.98
N ASP A 64 13.58 -4.79 17.08
CA ASP A 64 12.77 -6.02 17.10
C ASP A 64 11.37 -5.83 16.49
N GLY A 65 10.85 -4.61 16.50
CA GLY A 65 9.55 -4.24 15.95
C GLY A 65 9.56 -3.84 14.47
N VAL A 66 10.73 -3.62 13.88
CA VAL A 66 10.90 -3.11 12.50
C VAL A 66 10.16 -3.98 11.49
N ALA A 67 10.32 -5.30 11.56
CA ALA A 67 9.71 -6.22 10.61
C ALA A 67 8.17 -6.12 10.61
N SER A 68 7.56 -6.11 11.80
CA SER A 68 6.11 -5.94 11.96
C SER A 68 5.61 -4.57 11.50
N ALA A 69 6.38 -3.51 11.77
CA ALA A 69 6.02 -2.16 11.35
C ALA A 69 6.09 -1.98 9.83
N LEU A 70 7.13 -2.53 9.17
CA LEU A 70 7.24 -2.53 7.70
C LEU A 70 6.08 -3.31 7.06
N GLU A 71 5.76 -4.49 7.60
CA GLU A 71 4.61 -5.27 7.13
C GLU A 71 3.30 -4.45 7.23
N ALA A 72 3.08 -3.77 8.36
CA ALA A 72 1.91 -2.91 8.54
C ALA A 72 1.85 -1.75 7.53
N ILE A 73 2.99 -1.11 7.25
CA ILE A 73 3.09 -0.02 6.26
C ILE A 73 2.72 -0.55 4.87
N ILE A 74 3.24 -1.72 4.48
CA ILE A 74 2.94 -2.36 3.19
C ILE A 74 1.44 -2.73 3.12
N HIS A 75 0.90 -3.36 4.15
CA HIS A 75 -0.51 -3.76 4.17
C HIS A 75 -1.46 -2.56 4.13
N THR A 76 -1.15 -1.50 4.87
CA THR A 76 -1.97 -0.30 4.93
C THR A 76 -1.92 0.48 3.62
N THR A 77 -0.73 0.64 3.02
CA THR A 77 -0.60 1.30 1.70
C THR A 77 -1.33 0.53 0.60
N ARG A 78 -1.16 -0.79 0.52
CA ARG A 78 -1.91 -1.64 -0.43
C ARG A 78 -3.42 -1.55 -0.23
N TRP A 79 -3.89 -1.49 1.01
CA TRP A 79 -5.31 -1.32 1.30
C TRP A 79 -5.83 0.04 0.83
N LEU A 80 -5.10 1.13 1.10
CA LEU A 80 -5.42 2.48 0.61
C LEU A 80 -5.36 2.61 -0.91
N LEU A 81 -4.54 1.80 -1.59
CA LEU A 81 -4.42 1.75 -3.05
C LEU A 81 -5.46 0.84 -3.72
N GLY A 82 -6.26 0.09 -2.96
CA GLY A 82 -7.21 -0.89 -3.48
C GLY A 82 -6.56 -2.20 -3.94
N GLU A 83 -5.28 -2.41 -3.61
CA GLU A 83 -4.50 -3.62 -3.95
C GLU A 83 -4.67 -4.74 -2.91
N ARG A 84 -5.28 -4.42 -1.77
CA ARG A 84 -5.62 -5.36 -0.70
C ARG A 84 -7.05 -5.11 -0.26
N GLU A 85 -7.85 -6.16 -0.21
CA GLU A 85 -9.28 -6.07 0.16
C GLU A 85 -9.48 -5.95 1.68
N TRP A 86 -8.66 -6.68 2.46
CA TRP A 86 -8.81 -6.78 3.91
C TRP A 86 -8.15 -5.62 4.65
N ALA A 87 -8.90 -4.97 5.53
CA ALA A 87 -8.39 -3.92 6.40
C ALA A 87 -7.24 -4.44 7.30
N PRO A 88 -6.20 -3.63 7.56
CA PRO A 88 -4.95 -4.12 8.14
C PRO A 88 -5.06 -4.58 9.59
N ILE A 89 -6.03 -4.08 10.37
CA ILE A 89 -6.28 -4.49 11.77
C ILE A 89 -7.48 -5.43 11.87
N SER A 90 -8.68 -4.93 11.56
CA SER A 90 -9.93 -5.67 11.76
C SER A 90 -10.09 -6.88 10.83
N ARG A 91 -9.35 -6.90 9.71
CA ARG A 91 -9.54 -7.87 8.62
C ARG A 91 -10.99 -7.92 8.14
N GLU A 92 -11.69 -6.79 8.21
CA GLU A 92 -13.01 -6.63 7.59
C GLU A 92 -12.85 -6.21 6.13
N LEU A 93 -13.85 -6.54 5.31
CA LEU A 93 -13.96 -6.07 3.93
C LEU A 93 -14.75 -4.77 3.89
N TYR A 94 -14.21 -3.80 3.17
CA TYR A 94 -14.91 -2.55 2.88
C TYR A 94 -14.89 -2.28 1.37
N PRO A 95 -15.96 -1.71 0.81
CA PRO A 95 -15.99 -1.37 -0.61
C PRO A 95 -14.94 -0.30 -0.91
N TYR A 96 -14.18 -0.47 -1.99
CA TYR A 96 -13.26 0.53 -2.49
C TYR A 96 -13.98 1.47 -3.49
N PRO A 97 -13.78 2.80 -3.45
CA PRO A 97 -12.85 3.56 -2.59
C PRO A 97 -13.43 3.98 -1.22
N ASP A 98 -14.64 3.56 -0.87
CA ASP A 98 -15.35 3.94 0.37
C ASP A 98 -14.77 3.27 1.65
N LEU A 99 -13.47 3.41 1.86
CA LEU A 99 -12.76 2.82 2.99
C LEU A 99 -12.93 3.66 4.27
N PRO A 100 -13.16 3.05 5.44
CA PRO A 100 -13.30 3.76 6.71
C PRO A 100 -11.93 4.11 7.32
N VAL A 101 -11.13 4.90 6.61
CA VAL A 101 -9.75 5.25 6.99
C VAL A 101 -9.62 5.78 8.44
N PRO A 102 -10.48 6.71 8.92
CA PRO A 102 -10.42 7.17 10.32
C PRO A 102 -10.69 6.07 11.35
N LEU A 103 -11.56 5.11 11.03
CA LEU A 103 -11.87 3.99 11.94
C LEU A 103 -10.67 3.06 12.09
N ILE A 104 -9.92 2.82 11.01
CA ILE A 104 -8.73 1.96 11.06
C ILE A 104 -7.63 2.56 11.94
N ARG A 105 -7.53 3.90 12.00
CA ARG A 105 -6.66 4.57 12.98
C ARG A 105 -7.08 4.24 14.41
N THR A 106 -8.38 4.27 14.72
CA THR A 106 -8.91 3.90 16.04
C THR A 106 -8.67 2.42 16.35
N HIS A 107 -8.87 1.52 15.38
CA HIS A 107 -8.57 0.09 15.57
C HIS A 107 -7.09 -0.16 15.90
N ALA A 108 -6.18 0.56 15.23
CA ALA A 108 -4.76 0.48 15.54
C ALA A 108 -4.45 1.01 16.94
N GLU A 109 -5.10 2.10 17.36
CA GLU A 109 -4.96 2.64 18.72
C GLU A 109 -5.46 1.65 19.80
N ASP A 110 -6.62 1.04 19.58
CA ASP A 110 -7.17 0.02 20.47
C ASP A 110 -6.25 -1.22 20.57
N ALA A 111 -5.58 -1.59 19.49
CA ALA A 111 -4.60 -2.69 19.46
C ALA A 111 -3.33 -2.34 20.25
N ILE A 112 -2.82 -1.12 20.12
CA ILE A 112 -1.63 -0.64 20.87
C ILE A 112 -1.90 -0.67 22.39
N PHE A 113 -3.07 -0.21 22.82
CA PHE A 113 -3.41 -0.15 24.24
C PHE A 113 -4.02 -1.45 24.80
N GLY A 114 -4.10 -2.51 23.99
CA GLY A 114 -4.57 -3.83 24.42
C GLY A 114 -6.07 -3.93 24.70
N TYR A 115 -6.88 -3.00 24.19
CA TYR A 115 -8.34 -3.02 24.37
C TYR A 115 -9.04 -4.02 23.45
N LYS A 116 -8.53 -4.21 22.22
CA LYS A 116 -9.02 -5.15 21.21
C LYS A 116 -7.87 -5.63 20.32
N TRP A 117 -8.06 -6.71 19.56
CA TRP A 117 -7.04 -7.29 18.67
C TRP A 117 -5.71 -7.55 19.40
N THR A 118 -5.79 -8.17 20.58
CA THR A 118 -4.64 -8.45 21.46
C THR A 118 -3.60 -9.40 20.84
N ASP A 119 -3.97 -10.09 19.77
CA ASP A 119 -3.11 -10.92 18.94
C ASP A 119 -2.29 -10.10 17.91
N THR A 120 -2.61 -8.81 17.73
CA THR A 120 -1.86 -7.90 16.86
C THR A 120 -0.71 -7.27 17.62
N SER A 121 0.50 -7.37 17.09
CA SER A 121 1.70 -6.72 17.63
C SER A 121 1.50 -5.20 17.73
N GLU A 122 1.95 -4.60 18.84
CA GLU A 122 1.95 -3.14 19.03
C GLU A 122 2.73 -2.40 17.93
N TRP A 123 3.79 -3.02 17.40
CA TRP A 123 4.60 -2.47 16.32
C TRP A 123 3.87 -2.50 14.98
N TYR A 124 3.13 -3.57 14.72
CA TYR A 124 2.25 -3.64 13.56
C TYR A 124 1.15 -2.58 13.66
N ALA A 125 0.47 -2.50 14.80
CA ALA A 125 -0.55 -1.50 15.05
C ALA A 125 -0.01 -0.06 14.95
N GLY A 126 1.18 0.20 15.49
CA GLY A 126 1.90 1.47 15.35
C GLY A 126 2.19 1.82 13.89
N GLY A 127 2.58 0.84 13.07
CA GLY A 127 2.78 1.01 11.64
C GLY A 127 1.50 1.42 10.92
N VAL A 128 0.38 0.73 11.20
CA VAL A 128 -0.94 1.10 10.65
C VAL A 128 -1.32 2.53 11.04
N LYS A 129 -1.23 2.86 12.34
CA LYS A 129 -1.60 4.18 12.87
C LYS A 129 -0.81 5.29 12.17
N ARG A 130 0.52 5.16 12.09
CA ARG A 130 1.39 6.17 11.47
C ARG A 130 1.17 6.29 9.96
N THR A 131 1.02 5.18 9.24
CA THR A 131 0.69 5.24 7.81
C THR A 131 -0.63 5.95 7.55
N VAL A 132 -1.67 5.69 8.35
CA VAL A 132 -2.95 6.37 8.22
C VAL A 132 -2.85 7.86 8.56
N GLN A 133 -2.14 8.23 9.63
CA GLN A 133 -1.91 9.64 9.98
C GLN A 133 -1.22 10.39 8.85
N TRP A 134 -0.12 9.83 8.33
CA TRP A 134 0.60 10.40 7.20
C TRP A 134 -0.24 10.49 5.92
N ALA A 135 -1.07 9.47 5.64
CA ALA A 135 -1.92 9.45 4.45
C ALA A 135 -3.07 10.49 4.49
N THR A 136 -3.52 10.87 5.69
CA THR A 136 -4.69 11.73 5.90
C THR A 136 -4.37 13.15 6.39
N SER A 137 -3.10 13.45 6.65
CA SER A 137 -2.64 14.77 7.08
C SER A 137 -1.36 15.17 6.33
N ALA A 138 -1.34 16.41 5.82
CA ALA A 138 -0.19 16.97 5.13
C ALA A 138 1.01 17.22 6.08
N ASP A 139 0.72 17.45 7.35
CA ASP A 139 1.68 17.89 8.38
C ASP A 139 2.36 16.73 9.12
N GLU A 140 1.89 15.51 8.92
CA GLU A 140 2.42 14.32 9.60
C GLU A 140 3.69 13.81 8.91
N GLU A 141 4.64 13.33 9.71
CA GLU A 141 5.90 12.77 9.21
C GLU A 141 5.69 11.44 8.47
N ARG A 142 6.51 11.21 7.44
CA ARG A 142 6.50 9.95 6.71
C ARG A 142 6.96 8.81 7.63
N PRO A 143 6.27 7.64 7.64
CA PRO A 143 6.57 6.57 8.60
C PRO A 143 7.93 5.89 8.38
N ILE A 144 8.53 6.04 7.19
CA ILE A 144 9.90 5.67 6.84
C ILE A 144 10.60 6.93 6.34
N PHE A 145 11.74 7.25 6.93
CA PHE A 145 12.54 8.41 6.53
C PHE A 145 13.43 8.05 5.33
N GLU A 146 13.58 8.98 4.37
CA GLU A 146 14.53 8.84 3.26
C GLU A 146 15.97 9.07 3.72
#